data_AF-A0A7V8W9G5-F1
#
_entry.id   AF-A0A7V8W9G5-F1
#
_cell.length_a   1.000
_cell.length_b   1.000
_cell.length_c   1.000
_cell.angle_alpha   90.00
_cell.angle_beta   90.00
_cell.angle_gamma   90.00
#
_symmetry.space_group_name_H-M   'P 1'
#
loop_
_entity.id
_entity.type
_entity.pdbx_description
1 polymer ?
#
loop_
_entity_poly.entity_id
_entity_poly.type
_entity_poly.pdbx_seq_one_letter_code
_entity_poly.pdbx_strand_id
1 'polypeptide(L)' 'MRERVVRAVAERGLAVEVETLAASTATVEDAARAVGCRPAEIAKSIVFVADGEPVVCVTSGAHRVDAIRVCDALD' A
#
# COMPACT_ATOMS: atom_id res chain seq x y z
N MET A 1 -14.30 -3.99 -0.18
CA MET A 1 -13.04 -3.19 -0.21
C MET A 1 -12.91 -2.40 -1.51
N ARG A 2 -12.95 -3.06 -2.69
CA ARG A 2 -12.83 -2.42 -4.02
C ARG A 2 -13.71 -1.18 -4.18
N GLU A 3 -15.01 -1.29 -3.94
CA GLU A 3 -15.97 -0.18 -4.11
C GLU A 3 -15.60 1.07 -3.31
N ARG A 4 -15.13 0.88 -2.06
CA ARG A 4 -14.68 1.97 -1.20
C ARG A 4 -13.47 2.68 -1.79
N VAL A 5 -12.51 1.94 -2.36
CA VAL A 5 -11.32 2.50 -3.02
C VAL A 5 -11.71 3.26 -4.29
N VAL A 6 -12.55 2.65 -5.15
CA VAL A 6 -13.04 3.28 -6.39
C VAL A 6 -13.75 4.59 -6.09
N ARG A 7 -14.63 4.61 -5.08
CA ARG A 7 -15.31 5.82 -4.64
C ARG A 7 -14.32 6.88 -4.14
N ALA A 8 -13.37 6.50 -3.28
CA ALA A 8 -12.39 7.43 -2.73
C ALA A 8 -11.47 8.05 -3.80
N VAL A 9 -11.13 7.30 -4.86
CA VAL A 9 -10.39 7.78 -6.04
C VAL A 9 -11.23 8.80 -6.80
N ALA A 10 -12.50 8.48 -7.10
CA ALA A 10 -13.40 9.36 -7.84
C ALA A 10 -13.66 10.68 -7.09
N GLU A 11 -13.90 10.62 -5.78
CA GLU A 11 -14.10 11.81 -4.92
C GLU A 11 -12.85 12.73 -4.89
N ARG A 12 -11.67 12.20 -5.20
CA ARG A 12 -10.40 12.95 -5.27
C ARG A 12 -10.03 13.37 -6.69
N GLY A 13 -10.85 13.05 -7.69
CA GLY A 13 -10.57 13.37 -9.10
C GLY A 13 -9.32 12.70 -9.66
N LEU A 14 -8.91 11.55 -9.10
CA LEU A 14 -7.72 10.82 -9.54
C LEU A 14 -8.07 9.87 -10.70
N ALA A 15 -7.22 9.82 -11.71
CA ALA A 15 -7.30 8.85 -12.79
C ALA A 15 -6.58 7.55 -12.38
N VAL A 16 -7.31 6.63 -11.75
CA VAL A 16 -6.78 5.32 -11.30
C VAL A 16 -7.68 4.20 -11.79
N GLU A 17 -7.09 3.19 -12.41
CA GLU A 17 -7.77 1.95 -12.79
C GLU A 17 -7.69 0.92 -11.65
N VAL A 18 -8.84 0.36 -11.26
CA VAL A 18 -8.92 -0.65 -10.19
C VAL A 18 -9.43 -1.97 -10.76
N GLU A 19 -8.51 -2.91 -10.90
CA GLU A 19 -8.75 -4.25 -11.45
C GLU A 19 -8.88 -5.31 -10.34
N THR A 20 -9.73 -6.31 -10.57
CA THR A 20 -9.78 -7.52 -9.74
C THR A 20 -9.12 -8.66 -10.50
N LEU A 21 -7.99 -9.15 -9.99
CA LEU A 21 -7.23 -10.23 -10.63
C LEU A 21 -7.76 -11.60 -10.17
N ALA A 22 -7.67 -12.60 -11.05
CA ALA A 22 -7.99 -13.99 -10.69
C ALA A 22 -6.89 -14.65 -9.84
N ALA A 23 -5.64 -14.19 -9.99
CA ALA A 23 -4.52 -14.61 -9.17
C ALA A 23 -4.52 -13.92 -7.80
N SER A 24 -3.93 -14.59 -6.80
CA SER A 24 -3.71 -13.99 -5.47
C SER A 24 -2.85 -12.73 -5.55
N THR A 25 -3.15 -11.77 -4.69
CA THR A 25 -2.35 -10.55 -4.46
C THR A 25 -2.09 -10.32 -2.97
N ALA A 26 -2.11 -11.39 -2.15
CA ALA A 26 -2.01 -11.29 -0.69
C ALA A 26 -0.60 -10.94 -0.20
N THR A 27 0.43 -11.29 -0.98
CA THR A 27 1.83 -10.96 -0.72
C THR A 27 2.36 -10.04 -1.82
N VAL A 28 3.49 -9.38 -1.56
CA VAL A 28 4.18 -8.58 -2.58
C VAL A 28 4.58 -9.45 -3.77
N GLU A 29 5.09 -10.64 -3.49
CA GLU A 29 5.56 -11.59 -4.49
C GLU A 29 4.40 -12.08 -5.37
N ASP A 30 3.24 -12.38 -4.77
CA ASP A 30 2.06 -12.80 -5.51
C ASP A 30 1.49 -11.66 -6.35
N ALA A 31 1.38 -10.46 -5.78
CA ALA A 31 0.90 -9.29 -6.51
C ALA A 31 1.82 -8.96 -7.70
N ALA A 32 3.14 -8.91 -7.48
CA ALA A 32 4.13 -8.65 -8.52
C ALA A 32 4.04 -9.67 -9.66
N ARG A 33 3.89 -10.96 -9.31
CA ARG A 33 3.69 -12.03 -10.31
C ARG A 33 2.39 -11.86 -11.08
N ALA A 34 1.29 -11.51 -10.39
CA ALA A 34 -0.02 -11.36 -11.00
C ALA A 34 -0.08 -10.23 -12.04
N VAL A 35 0.65 -9.13 -11.81
CA VAL A 35 0.69 -7.97 -12.74
C VAL A 35 1.93 -7.94 -13.65
N GLY A 36 2.86 -8.89 -13.49
CA GLY A 36 4.07 -8.97 -14.32
C GLY A 36 5.10 -7.86 -14.06
N CYS A 37 5.21 -7.39 -12.81
CA CYS A 37 6.19 -6.37 -12.43
C CYS A 37 7.21 -6.91 -11.40
N ARG A 38 8.18 -6.07 -11.02
CA ARG A 38 9.12 -6.40 -9.93
C ARG A 38 8.46 -6.16 -8.57
N PRO A 39 8.82 -6.93 -7.52
CA PRO A 39 8.38 -6.67 -6.14
C PRO A 39 8.56 -5.22 -5.68
N ALA A 40 9.61 -4.55 -6.13
CA ALA A 40 9.89 -3.16 -5.78
C ALA A 40 8.86 -2.15 -6.33
N GLU A 41 8.09 -2.53 -7.35
CA GLU A 41 7.07 -1.70 -8.00
C GLU A 41 5.69 -1.84 -7.34
N ILE A 42 5.53 -2.83 -6.45
CA ILE A 42 4.33 -2.98 -5.63
C ILE A 42 4.42 -2.02 -4.44
N ALA A 43 3.41 -1.19 -4.23
CA ALA A 43 3.30 -0.39 -3.02
C ALA A 43 2.61 -1.18 -1.90
N LYS A 44 3.13 -1.06 -0.67
CA LYS A 44 2.51 -1.55 0.57
C LYS A 44 2.05 -0.37 1.40
N SER A 45 0.88 -0.49 2.01
CA SER A 45 0.40 0.42 3.05
C SER A 45 0.41 -0.33 4.39
N ILE A 46 1.26 0.08 5.32
CA ILE A 46 1.39 -0.53 6.65
C ILE A 46 0.96 0.51 7.69
N VAL A 47 0.08 0.09 8.58
CA VAL A 47 -0.43 0.94 9.67
C VAL A 47 0.42 0.70 10.92
N PHE A 48 0.97 1.77 11.48
CA PHE A 48 1.60 1.82 12.80
C PHE A 48 0.72 2.65 13.75
N VAL A 49 0.98 2.51 15.05
CA VAL A 49 0.43 3.42 16.07
C VAL A 49 1.61 4.07 16.76
N ALA A 50 1.71 5.39 16.67
CA ALA A 50 2.73 6.21 17.32
C ALA A 50 2.02 7.16 18.29
N ASP A 51 2.38 7.10 19.57
CA ASP A 51 1.76 7.87 20.66
C ASP A 51 0.22 7.85 20.69
N GLY A 52 -0.36 6.72 20.28
CA GLY A 52 -1.82 6.52 20.23
C GLY A 52 -2.49 6.97 18.93
N GLU A 53 -1.75 7.61 18.02
CA GLU A 53 -2.25 8.04 16.72
C GLU A 53 -1.91 7.04 15.60
N PRO A 54 -2.87 6.73 14.70
CA PRO A 54 -2.62 5.81 13.58
C PRO A 54 -1.82 6.51 12.46
N VAL A 55 -0.74 5.88 12.04
CA VAL A 55 0.15 6.38 10.97
C VAL A 55 0.18 5.37 9.83
N VAL A 56 -0.04 5.83 8.61
CA VAL A 56 0.04 4.99 7.41
C VAL A 56 1.36 5.22 6.69
N CYS A 57 2.20 4.20 6.64
CA CYS A 57 3.43 4.19 5.85
C CYS A 57 3.16 3.56 4.48
N VAL A 58 3.34 4.32 3.40
CA VAL A 58 3.33 3.79 2.03
C VAL A 58 4.77 3.57 1.58
N THR A 59 5.12 2.33 1.21
CA THR A 59 6.50 1.97 0.86
C THR A 59 6.57 0.95 -0.28
N SER A 60 7.73 0.85 -0.91
CA SER A 60 8.03 -0.20 -1.89
C SER A 60 7.92 -1.60 -1.26
N GLY A 61 7.46 -2.57 -2.04
CA GLY A 61 7.35 -3.97 -1.67
C GLY A 61 8.69 -4.56 -1.24
N ALA A 62 9.80 -4.08 -1.82
CA ALA A 62 11.16 -4.49 -1.51
C ALA A 62 11.69 -3.95 -0.18
N HIS A 63 11.02 -2.97 0.43
CA HIS A 63 11.47 -2.34 1.68
C HIS A 63 10.76 -2.90 2.89
N ARG A 64 11.48 -2.93 4.01
CA ARG A 64 10.91 -3.11 5.35
C ARG A 64 10.82 -1.73 6.00
N VAL A 65 9.66 -1.41 6.56
CA VAL A 65 9.49 -0.17 7.34
C VAL A 65 10.21 -0.35 8.68
N ASP A 66 11.04 0.63 9.03
CA ASP A 66 11.75 0.71 10.29
C ASP A 66 10.91 1.56 11.26
N ALA A 67 10.43 0.95 12.34
CA ALA A 67 9.53 1.62 13.28
C ALA A 67 10.21 2.78 14.02
N ILE A 68 11.52 2.69 14.30
CA ILE A 68 12.25 3.78 14.97
C ILE A 68 12.33 4.98 14.03
N ARG A 69 12.66 4.75 12.76
CA ARG A 69 12.64 5.83 11.77
C ARG A 69 11.26 6.43 11.52
N VAL A 70 10.19 5.65 11.71
CA VAL A 70 8.83 6.18 11.65
C VAL A 70 8.59 7.12 12.83
N CYS A 71 8.96 6.75 14.06
CA CYS A 71 8.87 7.64 15.22
C CYS A 71 9.71 8.91 15.00
N ASP A 72 10.99 8.77 14.63
CA ASP A 72 11.90 9.90 14.41
C ASP A 72 11.40 10.89 13.33
N ALA A 73 10.55 10.43 12.40
CA ALA A 73 10.01 11.25 11.33
C ALA A 73 8.69 11.98 11.70
N LEU A 74 8.12 11.67 12.86
CA LEU A 74 6.86 12.24 13.36
C LEU A 74 7.08 13.28 14.48
N ASP A 75 8.27 13.31 15.08
CA ASP A 75 8.73 14.35 16.02
C ASP A 75 9.07 15.67 15.31
#